data_AF-A0A6N8XHH0-F1
#
_entry.id   AF-A0A6N8XHH0-F1
#
_cell.length_a   1.000
_cell.length_b   1.000
_cell.length_c   1.000
_cell.angle_alpha   90.00
_cell.angle_beta   90.00
_cell.angle_gamma   90.00
#
_symmetry.space_group_name_H-M   'P 1'
#
loop_
_entity.id
_entity.type
_entity.pdbx_description
1 polymer ?
#
loop_
_entity_poly.entity_id
_entity_poly.type
_entity_poly.pdbx_seq_one_letter_code
_entity_poly.pdbx_strand_id
1 'polypeptide(L)'
;MSPRNFWTGSPPVPSTRRGRLPSVCAKRGCVAIARGRYCSVHRRSSRSGKRRQPETRTQRLGGRAGYRSWRAKRAAFLAAHPACSRCGAKATVAHHRIKRHDWERLGLQGDPDAWSNLEPMCVRCHNRESAKGR
;
A
#
# COMPACT_ATOMS: atom_id res chain seq x y z
N MET A 1 -29.48 -63.81 1.66
CA MET A 1 -29.47 -63.47 3.10
C MET A 1 -28.26 -62.59 3.36
N SER A 2 -28.48 -61.30 3.66
CA SER A 2 -27.46 -60.39 4.19
C SER A 2 -27.12 -60.74 5.65
N PRO A 3 -25.97 -60.28 6.13
CA PRO A 3 -25.98 -59.54 7.38
C PRO A 3 -25.50 -58.12 7.13
N ARG A 4 -26.35 -57.18 7.52
CA ARG A 4 -26.10 -55.74 7.50
C ARG A 4 -25.25 -55.40 8.72
N ASN A 5 -23.98 -55.04 8.51
CA ASN A 5 -23.15 -54.51 9.59
C ASN A 5 -23.39 -53.00 9.71
N PHE A 6 -24.17 -52.64 10.73
CA PHE A 6 -24.40 -51.28 11.20
C PHE A 6 -23.17 -50.80 11.98
N TRP A 7 -22.25 -50.11 11.32
CA TRP A 7 -21.27 -49.26 12.01
C TRP A 7 -21.79 -47.83 12.00
N THR A 8 -22.48 -47.48 13.08
CA THR A 8 -22.90 -46.13 13.40
C THR A 8 -21.67 -45.23 13.54
N GLY A 9 -21.64 -44.14 12.79
CA GLY A 9 -20.58 -43.13 12.87
C GLY A 9 -20.42 -42.57 14.28
N SER A 10 -19.18 -42.40 14.72
CA SER A 10 -18.86 -41.71 15.97
C SER A 10 -19.42 -40.29 15.93
N PRO A 11 -20.06 -39.79 17.02
CA PRO A 11 -20.54 -38.42 17.06
C PRO A 11 -19.36 -37.44 17.01
N PRO A 12 -19.53 -36.25 16.39
CA PRO A 12 -18.47 -35.24 16.37
C PRO A 12 -18.21 -34.72 17.78
N VAL A 13 -16.96 -34.80 18.24
CA VAL A 13 -16.53 -34.12 19.47
C VAL A 13 -16.65 -32.60 19.30
N PRO A 14 -17.35 -31.88 20.19
CA PRO A 14 -17.44 -30.44 20.10
C PRO A 14 -16.06 -29.82 20.35
N SER A 15 -15.56 -29.06 19.36
CA SER A 15 -14.36 -28.25 19.49
C SER A 15 -14.60 -27.15 20.52
N THR A 16 -14.29 -27.42 21.79
CA THR A 16 -14.22 -26.36 22.80
C THR A 16 -13.06 -25.45 22.41
N ARG A 17 -13.35 -24.26 21.86
CA ARG A 17 -12.36 -23.17 21.81
C ARG A 17 -11.86 -22.96 23.22
N ARG A 18 -10.67 -23.47 23.54
CA ARG A 18 -9.99 -23.16 24.79
C ARG A 18 -9.92 -21.63 24.90
N GLY A 19 -10.68 -21.07 25.84
CA GLY A 19 -10.63 -19.65 26.13
C GLY A 19 -9.19 -19.24 26.40
N ARG A 20 -8.79 -18.07 25.92
CA ARG A 20 -7.44 -17.56 26.14
C ARG A 20 -7.16 -17.52 27.65
N LEU A 21 -6.15 -18.26 28.09
CA LEU A 21 -5.71 -18.25 29.49
C LEU A 21 -5.37 -16.82 29.93
N PRO A 22 -5.59 -16.46 31.21
CA PRO A 22 -5.22 -15.15 31.71
C PRO A 22 -3.72 -14.89 31.49
N SER A 23 -3.38 -13.71 30.97
CA SER A 23 -2.00 -13.28 30.69
C SER A 23 -1.72 -11.92 31.32
N VAL A 24 -0.45 -11.62 31.60
CA VAL A 24 -0.03 -10.28 32.04
C VAL A 24 -0.44 -9.25 30.98
N CYS A 25 -0.90 -8.07 31.44
CA CYS A 25 -1.33 -6.99 30.57
C CYS A 25 -0.19 -6.56 29.63
N ALA A 26 -0.47 -6.44 28.33
CA ALA A 26 0.53 -6.01 27.35
C ALA A 26 0.88 -4.51 27.38
N LYS A 27 0.41 -3.74 28.38
CA LYS A 27 0.77 -2.32 28.52
C LYS A 27 2.13 -2.28 29.24
N ARG A 28 3.13 -1.63 28.64
CA ARG A 28 4.47 -1.47 29.25
C ARG A 28 4.32 -0.93 30.69
N GLY A 29 4.92 -1.63 31.65
CA GLY A 29 4.86 -1.28 33.08
C GLY A 29 3.61 -1.74 33.82
N CYS A 30 2.64 -2.39 33.16
CA CYS A 30 1.44 -2.90 33.83
C CYS A 30 1.58 -4.40 34.14
N VAL A 31 1.57 -4.75 35.43
CA VAL A 31 1.69 -6.14 35.91
C VAL A 31 0.33 -6.83 36.12
N ALA A 32 -0.78 -6.14 35.83
CA ALA A 32 -2.13 -6.68 36.06
C ALA A 32 -2.45 -7.89 35.16
N ILE A 33 -3.17 -8.87 35.70
CA ILE A 33 -3.64 -10.04 34.96
C ILE A 33 -4.87 -9.68 34.12
N ALA A 34 -4.87 -10.12 32.87
CA ALA A 34 -5.91 -9.84 31.89
C ALA A 34 -6.49 -11.14 31.31
N ARG A 35 -7.83 -11.21 31.19
CA ARG A 35 -8.54 -12.24 30.41
C ARG A 35 -8.51 -11.93 28.90
N GLY A 36 -7.33 -11.57 28.39
CA GLY A 36 -7.12 -10.97 27.06
C GLY A 36 -5.79 -10.22 26.97
N ARG A 37 -5.57 -9.45 25.90
CA ARG A 37 -4.32 -8.70 25.70
C ARG A 37 -4.09 -7.57 26.71
N TYR A 38 -5.17 -6.97 27.23
CA TYR A 38 -5.11 -5.84 28.14
C TYR A 38 -6.07 -6.04 29.31
N CYS A 39 -5.70 -5.57 30.50
CA CYS A 39 -6.56 -5.60 31.68
C CYS A 39 -7.81 -4.72 31.48
N SER A 40 -8.81 -4.84 32.36
CA SER A 40 -10.06 -4.08 32.28
C SER A 40 -9.85 -2.57 32.12
N VAL A 41 -8.80 -2.03 32.77
CA VAL A 41 -8.38 -0.62 32.68
C VAL A 41 -7.83 -0.27 31.29
N HIS A 42 -6.90 -1.07 30.76
CA HIS A 42 -6.23 -0.79 29.48
C HIS A 42 -6.99 -1.28 28.23
N ARG A 43 -8.07 -2.04 28.41
CA ARG A 43 -8.93 -2.53 27.32
C ARG A 43 -9.64 -1.40 26.57
N ARG A 44 -9.93 -0.28 27.24
CA ARG A 44 -10.59 0.88 26.64
C ARG A 44 -9.61 1.77 25.87
N SER A 45 -8.42 2.04 26.43
CA SER A 45 -7.39 2.88 25.79
C SER A 45 -6.81 2.28 24.50
N SER A 46 -6.92 0.95 24.33
CA SER A 46 -6.42 0.24 23.14
C SER A 46 -7.38 0.28 21.94
N ARG A 47 -8.66 0.65 22.13
CA ARG A 47 -9.63 0.79 21.03
C ARG A 47 -9.47 2.10 20.24
N SER A 48 -8.83 3.12 20.82
CA SER A 48 -8.58 4.40 20.15
C SER A 48 -7.30 4.41 19.28
N GLY A 49 -6.52 3.32 19.30
CA GLY A 49 -5.37 3.17 18.41
C GLY A 49 -5.81 2.74 17.01
N LYS A 50 -6.23 3.69 16.15
CA LYS A 50 -6.17 3.47 14.70
C LYS A 50 -4.73 3.08 14.39
N ARG A 51 -4.45 1.78 14.26
CA ARG A 51 -3.23 1.31 13.60
C ARG A 51 -3.22 2.00 12.24
N ARG A 52 -2.35 2.99 12.04
CA ARG A 52 -2.01 3.46 10.69
C ARG A 52 -1.50 2.20 9.97
N GLN A 53 -2.37 1.57 9.19
CA GLN A 53 -1.95 0.51 8.31
C GLN A 53 -0.89 1.13 7.40
N PRO A 54 0.29 0.52 7.24
CA PRO A 54 1.24 1.00 6.25
C PRO A 54 0.52 0.93 4.90
N GLU A 55 0.21 2.11 4.38
CA GLU A 55 -0.41 2.33 3.10
C GLU A 55 0.31 1.51 2.03
N THR A 56 -0.47 0.66 1.36
CA THR A 56 0.07 -0.30 0.40
C THR A 56 0.70 0.45 -0.77
N ARG A 57 1.68 -0.17 -1.45
CA ARG A 57 2.29 0.40 -2.68
C ARG A 57 1.23 0.85 -3.69
N THR A 58 0.11 0.15 -3.76
CA THR A 58 -1.04 0.48 -4.61
C THR A 58 -1.73 1.78 -4.20
N GLN A 59 -1.86 2.05 -2.90
CA GLN A 59 -2.46 3.29 -2.38
C GLN A 59 -1.54 4.50 -2.62
N ARG A 60 -0.24 4.36 -2.37
CA ARG A 60 0.77 5.43 -2.60
C ARG A 60 0.89 5.85 -4.07
N LEU A 61 0.55 4.95 -4.99
CA LEU A 61 0.58 5.20 -6.44
C LEU A 61 -0.81 5.60 -7.00
N GLY A 62 -1.78 5.88 -6.14
CA GLY A 62 -3.12 6.38 -6.53
C GLY A 62 -4.14 5.30 -6.92
N GLY A 63 -3.84 4.03 -6.69
CA GLY A 63 -4.74 2.91 -7.03
C GLY A 63 -5.08 2.82 -8.53
N ARG A 64 -6.13 2.05 -8.86
CA ARG A 64 -6.55 1.86 -10.26
C ARG A 64 -7.02 3.17 -10.90
N ALA A 65 -7.67 4.05 -10.15
CA ALA A 65 -8.16 5.34 -10.63
C ALA A 65 -7.00 6.31 -10.95
N GLY A 66 -6.03 6.44 -10.05
CA GLY A 66 -4.83 7.26 -10.26
C GLY A 66 -3.98 6.78 -11.43
N TYR A 67 -3.92 5.46 -11.66
CA TYR A 67 -3.26 4.92 -12.85
C TYR A 67 -3.95 5.32 -14.15
N ARG A 68 -5.29 5.30 -14.20
CA ARG A 68 -6.06 5.71 -15.38
C ARG A 68 -5.90 7.20 -15.67
N SER A 69 -5.96 8.05 -14.64
CA SER A 69 -5.75 9.50 -14.80
C SER A 69 -4.33 9.82 -15.26
N TRP A 70 -3.32 9.12 -14.73
CA TRP A 70 -1.93 9.26 -15.19
C TRP A 70 -1.78 8.91 -16.67
N ARG A 71 -2.35 7.79 -17.13
CA ARG A 71 -2.26 7.40 -18.55
C ARG A 71 -2.84 8.46 -19.48
N ALA A 72 -3.98 9.04 -19.11
CA ALA A 72 -4.62 10.10 -19.89
C ALA A 72 -3.75 11.37 -19.93
N LYS A 73 -3.28 11.85 -18.77
CA LYS A 73 -2.38 13.01 -18.68
C LYS A 73 -1.10 12.81 -19.48
N ARG A 74 -0.46 11.65 -19.34
CA ARG A 74 0.75 11.28 -20.08
C ARG A 74 0.53 11.29 -21.59
N ALA A 75 -0.59 10.74 -22.06
CA ALA A 75 -0.90 10.72 -23.49
C ALA A 75 -1.12 12.14 -24.04
N ALA A 76 -1.90 12.96 -23.34
CA ALA A 76 -2.15 14.35 -23.73
C ALA A 76 -0.85 15.18 -23.74
N PHE A 77 0.00 15.01 -22.71
CA PHE A 77 1.28 15.70 -22.61
C PHE A 77 2.22 15.32 -23.77
N LEU A 78 2.35 14.02 -24.10
CA LEU A 78 3.22 13.59 -25.20
C LEU A 78 2.67 13.96 -26.59
N ALA A 79 1.36 14.14 -26.73
CA ALA A 79 0.76 14.65 -27.96
C ALA A 79 1.09 16.15 -28.15
N ALA A 80 1.03 16.94 -27.07
CA ALA A 80 1.37 18.36 -27.08
C ALA A 80 2.90 18.62 -27.19
N HIS A 81 3.71 17.68 -26.71
CA HIS A 81 5.17 17.80 -26.66
C HIS A 81 5.85 16.63 -27.41
N PRO A 82 5.81 16.62 -28.75
CA PRO A 82 6.27 15.50 -29.56
C PRO A 82 7.80 15.36 -29.65
N ALA A 83 8.55 16.41 -29.30
CA ALA A 83 10.01 16.45 -29.37
C ALA A 83 10.64 16.39 -27.97
N CYS A 84 11.76 15.68 -27.85
CA CYS A 84 12.53 15.57 -26.63
C CYS A 84 13.19 16.91 -26.32
N SER A 85 12.96 17.43 -25.12
CA SER A 85 13.54 18.70 -24.66
C SER A 85 15.07 18.69 -24.59
N ARG A 86 15.71 17.52 -24.56
CA ARG A 86 17.16 17.36 -24.39
C ARG A 86 17.93 17.18 -25.70
N CYS A 87 17.29 16.64 -26.74
CA CYS A 87 17.99 16.27 -27.98
C CYS A 87 17.17 16.48 -29.26
N GLY A 88 15.93 16.96 -29.17
CA GLY A 88 15.05 17.16 -30.33
C GLY A 88 14.43 15.90 -30.94
N ALA A 89 14.94 14.69 -30.63
CA ALA A 89 14.37 13.43 -31.12
C ALA A 89 12.93 13.21 -30.62
N LYS A 90 12.16 12.33 -31.26
CA LYS A 90 10.78 12.02 -30.84
C LYS A 90 10.68 11.66 -29.35
N ALA A 91 9.86 12.39 -28.62
CA ALA A 91 9.55 12.11 -27.21
C ALA A 91 8.60 10.92 -27.10
N THR A 92 8.90 10.00 -26.20
CA THR A 92 8.07 8.83 -25.92
C THR A 92 7.85 8.61 -24.43
N VAL A 93 8.52 9.38 -23.58
CA VAL A 93 8.47 9.31 -22.13
C VAL A 93 8.15 10.70 -21.57
N ALA A 94 7.15 10.78 -20.70
CA ALA A 94 6.93 11.95 -19.84
C ALA A 94 7.67 11.70 -18.54
N HIS A 95 8.83 12.34 -18.39
CA HIS A 95 9.69 12.19 -17.22
C HIS A 95 9.27 13.17 -16.12
N HIS A 96 9.16 12.69 -14.88
CA HIS A 96 8.92 13.56 -13.72
C HIS A 96 10.21 14.25 -13.30
N ARG A 97 10.22 15.60 -13.28
CA ARG A 97 11.36 16.40 -12.79
C ARG A 97 11.60 16.17 -11.31
N ILE A 98 10.52 16.12 -10.53
CA ILE A 98 10.51 15.70 -9.12
C ILE A 98 9.77 14.37 -9.06
N LYS A 99 10.45 13.32 -8.58
CA LYS A 99 9.87 11.98 -8.47
C LYS A 99 8.64 12.03 -7.56
N ARG A 100 7.58 11.30 -7.93
CA ARG A 100 6.32 11.25 -7.15
C ARG A 100 6.53 10.92 -5.67
N HIS A 101 7.47 10.02 -5.35
CA HIS A 101 7.75 9.63 -3.96
C HIS A 101 8.53 10.68 -3.16
N ASP A 102 9.24 11.59 -3.85
CA ASP A 102 9.94 12.70 -3.22
C ASP A 102 9.01 13.90 -3.04
N TRP A 103 7.92 14.00 -3.81
CA TRP A 103 6.95 15.10 -3.73
C TRP A 103 6.41 15.33 -2.32
N GLU A 104 5.89 14.27 -1.68
CA GLU A 104 5.39 14.34 -0.30
C GLU A 104 6.52 14.54 0.71
N ARG A 105 7.67 13.88 0.50
CA ARG A 105 8.85 14.03 1.37
C ARG A 105 9.35 15.48 1.41
N LEU A 106 9.28 16.18 0.28
CA LEU A 106 9.67 17.57 0.13
C LEU A 106 8.58 18.56 0.58
N GLY A 107 7.41 18.07 1.05
CA GLY A 107 6.31 18.91 1.51
C GLY A 107 5.65 19.74 0.42
N LEU A 108 5.78 19.32 -0.85
CA LEU A 108 5.20 20.03 -1.99
C LEU A 108 3.67 19.86 -2.01
N GLN A 109 2.97 20.96 -2.26
CA GLN A 109 1.51 20.96 -2.42
C GLN A 109 1.12 20.80 -3.89
N GLY A 110 -0.04 20.20 -4.15
CA GLY A 110 -0.58 20.03 -5.50
C GLY A 110 -0.35 18.65 -6.11
N ASP A 111 -0.51 18.57 -7.43
CA ASP A 111 -0.48 17.31 -8.18
C ASP A 111 0.93 16.98 -8.67
N PRO A 112 1.55 15.86 -8.21
CA PRO A 112 2.86 15.43 -8.70
C PRO A 112 2.86 15.07 -10.20
N ASP A 113 1.70 14.83 -10.81
CA ASP A 113 1.53 14.56 -12.24
C ASP A 113 1.15 15.81 -13.06
N ALA A 114 1.25 17.01 -12.47
CA ALA A 114 1.02 18.26 -13.18
C ALA A 114 2.02 18.41 -14.34
N TRP A 115 1.56 18.99 -15.47
CA TRP A 115 2.38 19.18 -16.66
C TRP A 115 3.66 19.98 -16.39
N SER A 116 3.63 20.90 -15.41
CA SER A 116 4.79 21.66 -14.96
C SER A 116 5.91 20.79 -14.35
N ASN A 117 5.56 19.62 -13.80
CA ASN A 117 6.51 18.65 -13.26
C ASN A 117 6.91 17.59 -14.31
N LEU A 118 6.43 17.68 -15.55
CA LEU A 118 6.74 16.74 -16.61
C LEU A 118 7.76 17.33 -17.59
N GLU A 119 8.57 16.44 -18.17
CA GLU A 119 9.53 16.75 -19.22
C GLU A 119 9.40 15.74 -20.37
N PRO A 120 9.29 16.17 -21.64
CA PRO A 120 9.21 15.25 -22.77
C PRO A 120 10.61 14.72 -23.10
N MET A 121 10.80 13.40 -22.98
CA MET A 121 12.08 12.75 -23.22
C MET A 121 11.97 11.58 -24.19
N CYS A 122 13.03 11.35 -24.97
CA CYS A 122 13.24 10.07 -25.65
C CYS A 122 13.80 9.04 -24.64
N VAL A 123 13.65 7.75 -24.95
CA VAL A 123 14.12 6.66 -24.07
C VAL A 123 15.62 6.76 -23.77
N ARG A 124 16.44 7.16 -24.76
CA ARG A 124 17.90 7.29 -24.58
C ARG A 124 18.26 8.34 -23.53
N CYS A 125 17.68 9.53 -23.64
CA CYS A 125 17.90 10.61 -22.67
C CYS A 125 17.31 10.25 -21.30
N HIS A 126 16.12 9.65 -21.25
CA HIS A 126 15.50 9.23 -20.01
C HIS A 126 16.35 8.21 -19.23
N ASN A 127 16.90 7.21 -19.94
CA ASN A 127 17.74 6.18 -19.31
C ASN A 127 19.07 6.76 -18.81
N ARG A 128 19.66 7.70 -19.57
CA ARG A 128 20.86 8.43 -19.13
C ARG A 128 20.60 9.22 -17.83
N GLU A 129 19.46 9.88 -17.73
CA GLU A 129 19.08 10.62 -16.51
C GLU A 129 18.85 9.68 -15.32
N SER A 130 18.13 8.57 -15.56
CA SER A 130 17.87 7.55 -14.55
C SER A 130 19.13 6.85 -14.03
N ALA A 131 20.23 6.88 -14.81
CA ALA A 131 21.53 6.36 -14.39
C ALA A 131 22.31 7.34 -13.51
N LYS A 132 22.10 8.65 -13.65
CA LYS A 132 22.77 9.68 -12.83
C LYS A 132 22.13 9.84 -11.45
N GLY A 133 20.81 9.69 -11.37
CA GLY A 133 20.04 9.86 -10.13
C GLY A 133 19.91 8.59 -9.28
N ARG A 134 20.92 7.71 -9.34
CA ARG A 134 20.97 6.40 -8.69
C ARG A 134 22.19 6.30 -7.79
#